data_AF-A0A846ATR6-F1
#
_entry.id   AF-A0A846ATR6-F1
#
_cell.length_a   1.000
_cell.length_b   1.000
_cell.length_c   1.000
_cell.angle_alpha   90.00
_cell.angle_beta   90.00
_cell.angle_gamma   90.00
#
_symmetry.space_group_name_H-M   'P 1'
#
loop_
_entity.id
_entity.type
_entity.pdbx_description
1 polymer ?
#
loop_
_entity_poly.entity_id
_entity_poly.type
_entity_poly.pdbx_seq_one_letter_code
_entity_poly.pdbx_strand_id
1 'polypeptide(L)' 'MISKFLESIGEWLIETRQLKNLTQEELAHLSGLHEGVIRRYEADQYQKCSLARVSHICEVLENYRPHT' A
#
# COMPACT_ATOMS: atom_id res chain seq x y z
N MET A 1 14.88 -3.60 -18.18
CA MET A 1 13.89 -2.56 -17.82
C MET A 1 13.67 -2.62 -16.30
N ILE A 2 14.71 -2.28 -15.52
CA ILE A 2 14.73 -2.34 -14.04
C ILE A 2 14.83 -0.90 -13.50
N SER A 3 14.03 0.02 -14.06
CA SER A 3 14.17 1.48 -13.77
C SER A 3 12.99 2.09 -13.03
N LYS A 4 11.86 1.38 -12.87
CA LYS A 4 10.68 1.88 -12.14
C LYS A 4 10.67 1.54 -10.64
N PHE A 5 11.59 0.69 -10.17
CA PHE A 5 11.62 0.25 -8.76
C PHE A 5 12.07 1.35 -7.76
N LEU A 6 12.46 2.52 -8.27
CA LEU A 6 12.85 3.69 -7.47
C LEU A 6 11.83 4.84 -7.57
N GLU A 7 10.65 4.62 -8.17
CA GLU A 7 9.45 5.35 -7.75
C GLU A 7 9.21 4.93 -6.28
N SER A 8 8.90 5.88 -5.40
CA SER A 8 8.93 5.60 -3.95
C SER A 8 7.96 4.47 -3.59
N ILE A 9 8.22 3.75 -2.48
CA ILE A 9 7.29 2.71 -1.98
C ILE A 9 5.86 3.27 -1.85
N GLY A 10 5.74 4.56 -1.54
CA GLY A 10 4.49 5.30 -1.41
C GLY A 10 3.79 5.46 -2.75
N GLU A 11 4.51 5.85 -3.81
CA GLU A 11 3.98 5.94 -5.17
C GLU A 11 3.47 4.57 -5.66
N TRP A 12 4.26 3.51 -5.47
CA TRP A 12 3.83 2.15 -5.84
C TRP A 12 2.57 1.69 -5.08
N LEU A 13 2.49 2.00 -3.78
CA LEU A 13 1.31 1.72 -2.95
C LEU A 13 0.07 2.45 -3.46
N ILE A 14 0.20 3.73 -3.80
CA ILE A 14 -0.88 4.55 -4.36
C ILE A 14 -1.37 3.94 -5.67
N GLU A 15 -0.47 3.69 -6.62
CA GLU A 15 -0.82 3.15 -7.94
C GLU A 15 -1.53 1.79 -7.81
N THR A 16 -0.96 0.88 -7.01
CA THR A 16 -1.50 -0.47 -6.85
C THR A 16 -2.88 -0.46 -6.18
N ARG A 17 -3.06 0.39 -5.17
CA ARG A 17 -4.36 0.57 -4.50
C ARG A 17 -5.41 1.11 -5.45
N GLN A 18 -5.08 2.15 -6.23
CA GLN A 18 -5.99 2.77 -7.18
C GLN A 18 -6.38 1.83 -8.32
N LEU A 19 -5.43 1.05 -8.85
CA LEU A 19 -5.71 0.02 -9.87
C LEU A 19 -6.71 -1.05 -9.37
N LYS A 20 -6.78 -1.25 -8.05
CA LYS A 20 -7.72 -2.16 -7.40
C LYS A 20 -9.03 -1.49 -6.97
N ASN A 21 -9.22 -0.20 -7.31
CA ASN A 21 -10.36 0.63 -6.91
C ASN A 21 -10.59 0.67 -5.39
N LEU A 22 -9.52 0.65 -4.61
CA LEU A 22 -9.58 0.73 -3.16
C LEU A 22 -9.34 2.16 -2.67
N THR A 23 -10.12 2.58 -1.68
CA THR A 23 -9.80 3.74 -0.83
C THR A 23 -8.69 3.39 0.17
N GLN A 24 -8.08 4.41 0.79
CA GLN A 24 -7.10 4.20 1.86
C GLN A 24 -7.73 3.48 3.07
N GLU A 25 -9.01 3.76 3.37
CA GLU A 25 -9.76 3.14 4.46
C GLU A 25 -10.00 1.65 4.20
N GLU A 26 -10.43 1.30 2.99
CA GLU A 26 -10.64 -0.10 2.60
C GLU A 26 -9.33 -0.89 2.62
N LEU A 27 -8.23 -0.33 2.11
CA LEU A 27 -6.92 -0.97 2.19
C LEU A 27 -6.49 -1.16 3.65
N ALA A 28 -6.74 -0.17 4.51
CA ALA A 28 -6.43 -0.27 5.92
C ALA A 28 -7.24 -1.39 6.60
N HIS A 29 -8.54 -1.46 6.32
CA HIS A 29 -9.43 -2.51 6.82
C HIS A 29 -8.96 -3.91 6.36
N LEU A 30 -8.68 -4.07 5.07
CA LEU A 30 -8.14 -5.32 4.51
C LEU A 30 -6.80 -5.72 5.14
N SER A 31 -5.97 -4.74 5.50
CA SER A 31 -4.67 -4.97 6.10
C SER A 31 -4.71 -5.13 7.63
N GLY A 32 -5.86 -4.94 8.28
CA GLY A 32 -5.96 -4.89 9.75
C GLY A 32 -5.22 -3.71 10.37
N LEU A 33 -5.13 -2.59 9.64
CA LEU A 33 -4.41 -1.38 10.04
C LEU A 33 -5.37 -0.20 10.18
N HIS A 34 -4.91 0.86 10.86
CA HIS A 34 -5.61 2.14 10.88
C HIS A 34 -5.30 2.93 9.59
N GLU A 35 -6.28 3.63 9.01
CA GLU A 35 -6.13 4.41 7.76
C GLU A 35 -4.93 5.36 7.77
N GLY A 36 -4.71 6.06 8.90
CA GLY A 36 -3.54 6.93 9.09
C GLY A 36 -2.18 6.23 8.96
N VAL A 37 -2.12 4.89 9.03
CA VAL A 37 -0.93 4.12 8.67
C VAL A 37 -0.75 4.13 7.16
N ILE A 38 -1.77 3.75 6.39
CA ILE A 38 -1.73 3.77 4.92
C ILE A 38 -1.36 5.16 4.40
N ARG A 39 -2.01 6.21 4.93
CA ARG A 39 -1.73 7.60 4.55
C ARG A 39 -0.27 8.02 4.76
N ARG A 40 0.36 7.57 5.85
CA ARG A 40 1.80 7.88 6.10
C ARG A 40 2.72 7.17 5.12
N TYR A 41 2.39 5.92 4.77
CA TYR A 41 3.19 5.13 3.85
C TYR A 41 3.09 5.70 2.43
N GLU A 42 1.88 6.08 1.99
CA GLU A 42 1.66 6.74 0.69
C GLU A 42 2.29 8.13 0.60
N ALA A 43 2.46 8.84 1.71
CA ALA A 43 3.07 10.17 1.76
C ALA A 43 4.60 10.18 1.97
N ASP A 44 5.27 9.03 1.81
CA ASP A 44 6.71 8.86 2.06
C ASP A 44 7.19 9.23 3.48
N GLN A 45 6.29 9.22 4.46
CA GLN A 45 6.60 9.57 5.85
C GLN A 45 7.11 8.35 6.63
N TYR A 46 8.27 7.84 6.24
CA TYR A 46 8.81 6.55 6.72
C TYR A 46 9.48 6.56 8.10
N GLN A 47 9.60 7.71 8.77
CA GLN A 47 10.34 7.84 10.03
C GLN A 47 9.91 6.84 11.13
N LYS A 48 8.68 6.31 11.06
CA LYS A 48 8.16 5.26 11.96
C LYS A 48 7.57 4.05 11.20
N CYS A 49 7.89 3.90 9.91
CA CYS A 49 7.37 2.83 9.10
C CYS A 49 8.17 1.55 9.31
N SER A 50 7.46 0.45 9.57
CA SER A 50 8.06 -0.88 9.70
C SER A 50 8.07 -1.57 8.35
N LEU A 51 9.23 -2.10 7.94
CA LEU A 51 9.36 -2.93 6.72
C LEU A 51 8.43 -4.14 6.75
N ALA A 52 8.24 -4.76 7.92
CA ALA A 52 7.30 -5.88 8.07
C ALA A 52 5.86 -5.48 7.73
N ARG A 53 5.45 -4.25 8.08
CA ARG A 53 4.13 -3.71 7.69
C ARG A 53 4.06 -3.38 6.21
N VAL A 54 5.15 -2.92 5.58
CA VAL A 54 5.19 -2.74 4.12
C VAL A 54 4.93 -4.10 3.45
N SER A 55 5.68 -5.14 3.83
CA SER A 55 5.53 -6.50 3.30
C SER A 55 4.09 -7.00 3.41
N HIS A 56 3.49 -6.86 4.60
CA HIS A 56 2.11 -7.26 4.84
C HIS A 56 1.10 -6.54 3.93
N ILE A 57 1.24 -5.22 3.76
CA ILE A 57 0.35 -4.46 2.87
C ILE A 57 0.53 -4.92 1.41
N CYS A 58 1.77 -5.17 0.97
CA CYS A 58 2.05 -5.71 -0.36
C CYS A 58 1.38 -7.07 -0.60
N GLU A 59 1.50 -7.99 0.37
CA GLU A 59 0.87 -9.33 0.30
C GLU A 59 -0.66 -9.23 0.20
N VAL A 60 -1.28 -8.33 0.98
CA VAL A 60 -2.73 -8.08 0.91
C VAL A 60 -3.12 -7.59 -0.48
N LEU A 61 -2.37 -6.63 -1.04
CA LEU A 61 -2.62 -6.11 -2.37
C LEU A 61 -2.45 -7.19 -3.44
N GLU A 62 -1.39 -7.99 -3.39
CA GLU A 62 -1.13 -9.07 -4.35
C GLU A 62 -2.23 -10.12 -4.36
N ASN A 63 -2.77 -10.47 -3.18
CA ASN A 63 -3.79 -11.49 -3.02
C ASN A 63 -5.22 -10.97 -3.24
N TYR A 64 -5.45 -9.65 -3.19
CA TYR A 64 -6.77 -9.09 -3.46
C TYR A 64 -7.21 -9.34 -4.91
N ARG A 65 -8.36 -10.00 -5.06
CA ARG A 65 -9.07 -10.21 -6.33
C ARG A 65 -10.46 -9.58 -6.20
N PRO A 66 -10.79 -8.52 -6.96
CA PRO A 66 -12.14 -7.99 -6.95
C PRO A 66 -13.09 -9.07 -7.44
N HIS A 67 -14.17 -9.32 -6.69
CA HIS A 67 -15.25 -10.19 -7.12
C HIS A 67 -15.97 -9.50 -8.29
N THR A 68 -15.73 -10.00 -9.50
CA THR A 68 -16.54 -9.73 -10.70
C THR A 68 -17.95 -10.26 -10.52
#